data_AF-A0A2T4VHB8-F1
#
_entry.id   AF-A0A2T4VHB8-F1
#
_cell.length_a   1.000
_cell.length_b   1.000
_cell.length_c   1.000
_cell.angle_alpha   90.00
_cell.angle_beta   90.00
_cell.angle_gamma   90.00
#
_symmetry.space_group_name_H-M   'P 1'
#
loop_
_entity.id
_entity.type
_entity.pdbx_description
1 polymer ?
#
loop_
_entity_poly.entity_id
_entity_poly.type
_entity_poly.pdbx_seq_one_letter_code
_entity_poly.pdbx_strand_id
1 'polypeptide(L)'
;MRASLVGGLLATALMVVGCGGPVEQEENANLSTQEAPLPDCANSPDTLYTYYSDATYTTVIGARGCSCGWWSSWGKISTYRQFTPECI
;
A
#
# COMPACT_ATOMS: atom_id res chain seq x y z
N MET A 1 26.73 38.23 -46.78
CA MET A 1 25.65 37.37 -47.27
C MET A 1 26.06 35.91 -47.09
N ARG A 2 25.49 35.20 -46.11
CA ARG A 2 25.36 33.74 -46.10
C ARG A 2 24.06 33.43 -45.35
N ALA A 3 23.03 33.11 -46.13
CA ALA A 3 21.76 32.63 -45.63
C ALA A 3 21.90 31.16 -45.25
N SER A 4 21.24 30.75 -44.18
CA SER A 4 20.87 29.36 -43.94
C SER A 4 19.56 29.35 -43.16
N LEU A 5 18.48 29.08 -43.89
CA LEU A 5 17.15 28.72 -43.41
C LEU A 5 17.13 27.22 -43.15
N VAL A 6 16.95 26.80 -41.90
CA VAL A 6 16.42 25.49 -41.48
C VAL A 6 15.86 25.76 -40.08
N GLY A 7 14.56 25.72 -39.79
CA GLY A 7 13.62 24.63 -40.07
C GLY A 7 13.56 23.75 -38.82
N GLY A 8 12.50 23.82 -38.02
CA GLY A 8 12.42 22.94 -36.85
C GLY A 8 11.31 23.24 -35.86
N LEU A 9 10.14 22.69 -36.16
CA LEU A 9 9.16 22.10 -35.24
C LEU A 9 8.71 22.88 -33.99
N LEU A 10 7.45 23.29 -34.08
CA LEU A 10 6.44 23.30 -33.02
C LEU A 10 6.55 22.08 -32.07
N ALA A 11 6.58 22.32 -30.76
CA ALA A 11 5.94 21.44 -29.77
C ALA A 11 5.84 22.16 -28.41
N THR A 12 4.76 22.90 -28.24
CA THR A 12 4.18 23.15 -26.92
C THR A 12 3.80 21.81 -26.29
N ALA A 13 4.43 21.41 -25.20
CA ALA A 13 3.90 20.40 -24.31
C ALA A 13 4.35 20.71 -22.87
N LEU A 14 3.59 21.60 -22.25
CA LEU A 14 3.47 21.71 -20.80
C LEU A 14 3.02 20.36 -20.27
N MET A 15 3.93 19.60 -19.67
CA MET A 15 3.55 18.49 -18.80
C MET A 15 3.78 18.91 -17.36
N VAL A 16 2.81 19.67 -16.86
CA VAL A 16 2.50 19.77 -15.43
C VAL A 16 2.06 18.37 -15.01
N VAL A 17 2.96 17.57 -14.46
CA VAL A 17 2.58 16.39 -13.68
C VAL A 17 2.34 16.89 -12.26
N GLY A 18 1.20 17.54 -12.07
CA GLY A 18 0.64 17.79 -10.75
C GLY A 18 0.09 16.47 -10.22
N CYS A 19 0.71 15.94 -9.17
CA CYS A 19 0.07 14.97 -8.29
C CYS A 19 -1.06 15.69 -7.54
N GLY A 20 -2.29 15.59 -8.02
CA GLY A 20 -3.48 16.08 -7.31
C GLY A 20 -4.37 17.00 -8.14
N GLY A 21 -5.05 16.44 -9.13
CA GLY A 21 -6.32 16.99 -9.64
C GLY A 21 -7.49 16.38 -8.86
N PRO A 22 -8.62 17.09 -8.72
CA PRO A 22 -9.73 16.69 -7.87
C PRO A 22 -10.41 15.45 -8.46
N VAL A 23 -10.41 14.35 -7.71
CA VAL A 23 -11.20 13.19 -8.09
C VAL A 23 -12.63 13.46 -7.61
N GLU A 24 -13.50 13.67 -8.58
CA GLU A 24 -14.95 13.69 -8.40
C GLU A 24 -15.39 12.41 -7.70
N GLN A 25 -16.40 12.55 -6.85
CA GLN A 25 -16.95 11.49 -6.03
C GLN A 25 -17.65 10.46 -6.91
N GLU A 26 -16.89 9.53 -7.47
CA GLU A 26 -17.41 8.38 -8.20
C GLU A 26 -17.86 7.31 -7.20
N GLU A 27 -19.19 7.17 -7.16
CA GLU A 27 -19.96 5.94 -7.00
C GLU A 27 -19.28 4.82 -6.19
N ASN A 28 -19.81 4.61 -4.98
CA ASN A 28 -19.71 3.42 -4.14
C ASN A 28 -19.17 2.19 -4.91
N ALA A 29 -17.86 2.11 -5.06
CA ALA A 29 -17.19 0.96 -5.64
C ALA A 29 -17.52 -0.19 -4.70
N ASN A 30 -18.33 -1.12 -5.19
CA ASN A 30 -18.67 -2.34 -4.47
C ASN A 30 -17.37 -3.16 -4.34
N LEU A 31 -16.57 -2.84 -3.32
CA LEU A 31 -15.27 -3.46 -3.00
C LEU A 31 -15.43 -4.92 -2.54
N SER A 32 -16.66 -5.43 -2.46
CA SER A 32 -16.97 -6.73 -1.88
C SER A 32 -16.60 -7.93 -2.75
N THR A 33 -16.13 -7.74 -4.00
CA THR A 33 -15.82 -8.86 -4.91
C THR A 33 -14.34 -8.99 -5.27
N GLN A 34 -13.47 -8.12 -4.76
CA GLN A 34 -12.03 -8.23 -5.01
C GLN A 34 -11.36 -9.00 -3.88
N GLU A 35 -11.29 -10.33 -4.02
CA GLU A 35 -10.37 -11.14 -3.22
C GLU A 35 -8.94 -10.85 -3.70
N ALA A 36 -8.26 -9.94 -3.01
CA ALA A 36 -6.84 -9.72 -3.24
C ALA A 36 -6.08 -11.02 -2.93
N PRO A 37 -5.16 -11.47 -3.80
CA PRO A 37 -4.38 -12.67 -3.53
C PRO A 37 -3.63 -12.51 -2.20
N LEU A 38 -3.69 -13.54 -1.35
CA LEU A 38 -2.92 -13.56 -0.12
C LEU A 38 -1.42 -13.50 -0.46
N PRO A 39 -0.62 -12.74 0.30
CA PRO A 39 0.81 -12.68 0.07
C PRO A 39 1.45 -14.04 0.35
N ASP A 40 2.45 -14.40 -0.46
CA ASP A 40 3.23 -15.62 -0.26
C ASP A 40 4.25 -15.41 0.87
N CYS A 41 4.06 -16.15 1.96
CA CYS A 41 4.92 -16.08 3.13
C CYS A 41 6.02 -17.17 3.13
N ALA A 42 6.02 -18.12 2.18
CA ALA A 42 6.86 -19.32 2.22
C ALA A 42 8.37 -19.02 2.25
N ASN A 43 8.80 -17.93 1.62
CA ASN A 43 10.19 -17.48 1.59
C ASN A 43 10.36 -16.05 2.14
N SER A 44 9.33 -15.51 2.79
CA SER A 44 9.37 -14.17 3.37
C SER A 44 9.91 -14.22 4.80
N PRO A 45 10.61 -13.18 5.28
CA PRO A 45 10.92 -13.07 6.69
C PRO A 45 9.63 -12.96 7.52
N ASP A 46 9.71 -13.38 8.78
CA ASP A 46 8.61 -13.18 9.72
C ASP A 46 8.36 -11.69 9.91
N THR A 47 7.11 -11.30 9.67
CA THR A 47 6.62 -9.91 9.69
C THR A 47 5.29 -9.81 10.42
N LEU A 48 4.94 -10.80 11.23
CA LEU A 48 3.69 -10.81 11.99
C LEU A 48 3.71 -9.73 13.07
N TYR A 49 2.72 -8.86 13.02
CA TYR A 49 2.45 -7.90 14.08
C TYR A 49 1.12 -8.21 14.74
N THR A 50 1.14 -8.24 16.08
CA THR A 50 -0.07 -8.24 16.90
C THR A 50 -0.44 -6.81 17.25
N TYR A 51 -1.70 -6.45 17.03
CA TYR A 51 -2.26 -5.12 17.26
C TYR A 51 -3.10 -5.10 18.53
N TYR A 52 -3.01 -4.00 19.28
CA TYR A 52 -3.65 -3.83 20.58
C TYR A 52 -4.54 -2.58 20.61
N SER A 53 -5.52 -2.54 21.51
CA SER A 53 -6.42 -1.40 21.68
C SER A 53 -5.71 -0.11 22.09
N ASP A 54 -4.65 -0.23 22.88
CA ASP A 54 -3.97 0.87 23.54
C ASP A 54 -2.50 0.54 23.85
N ALA A 55 -1.78 1.54 24.38
CA ALA A 55 -0.34 1.44 24.67
C ALA A 55 0.02 0.51 25.84
N THR A 56 -0.96 -0.04 26.57
CA THR A 56 -0.69 -1.02 27.63
C THR A 56 -0.50 -2.43 27.09
N TYR A 57 -0.82 -2.66 25.80
CA TYR A 57 -0.68 -3.95 25.13
C TYR A 57 -1.42 -5.11 25.83
N THR A 58 -2.56 -4.82 26.46
CA THR A 58 -3.33 -5.81 27.23
C THR A 58 -4.45 -6.49 26.43
N THR A 59 -5.10 -5.74 25.53
CA THR A 59 -6.22 -6.26 24.73
C THR A 59 -5.83 -6.37 23.27
N VAL A 60 -5.72 -7.60 22.77
CA VAL A 60 -5.45 -7.88 21.36
C VAL A 60 -6.70 -7.60 20.53
N ILE A 61 -6.54 -6.83 19.47
CA ILE A 61 -7.62 -6.44 18.56
C ILE A 61 -7.42 -6.97 17.13
N GLY A 62 -6.25 -7.51 16.81
CA GLY A 62 -5.95 -8.05 15.48
C GLY A 62 -4.52 -8.53 15.33
N ALA A 63 -4.24 -9.20 14.21
CA ALA A 63 -2.88 -9.53 13.78
C ALA A 63 -2.76 -9.45 12.26
N ARG A 64 -1.59 -9.05 11.76
CA ARG A 64 -1.32 -8.98 10.32
C ARG A 64 0.16 -9.20 10.01
N GLY A 65 0.44 -10.05 9.05
CA GLY A 65 1.80 -10.32 8.57
C GLY A 65 2.08 -11.80 8.34
N CYS A 66 3.31 -12.08 7.90
CA CYS A 66 3.79 -13.45 7.72
C CYS A 66 4.38 -14.00 9.02
N SER A 67 4.06 -15.25 9.33
CA SER A 67 4.67 -16.03 10.40
C SER A 67 4.86 -17.45 9.91
N CYS A 68 6.10 -17.94 9.88
CA CYS A 68 6.41 -19.37 9.67
C CYS A 68 5.90 -19.92 8.33
N GLY A 69 5.93 -19.09 7.28
CA GLY A 69 5.38 -19.46 5.98
C GLY A 69 3.88 -19.22 5.83
N TRP A 70 3.19 -18.75 6.86
CA TRP A 70 1.74 -18.52 6.86
C TRP A 70 1.38 -17.03 6.93
N TRP A 71 0.40 -16.64 6.11
CA TRP A 71 -0.19 -15.30 6.20
C TRP A 71 -1.29 -15.27 7.26
N SER A 72 -1.17 -14.35 8.21
CA SER A 72 -2.23 -14.03 9.16
C SER A 72 -2.79 -12.64 8.86
N SER A 73 -4.11 -12.51 8.82
CA SER A 73 -4.79 -11.22 8.69
C SER A 73 -6.19 -11.29 9.30
N TRP A 74 -6.35 -10.77 10.52
CA TRP A 74 -7.64 -10.72 11.19
C TRP A 74 -7.73 -9.49 12.12
N GLY A 75 -8.97 -9.11 12.46
CA GLY A 75 -9.25 -8.03 13.41
C GLY A 75 -8.97 -6.63 12.86
N LYS A 76 -8.64 -5.70 13.77
CA LYS A 76 -8.35 -4.29 13.50
C LYS A 76 -6.86 -4.01 13.61
N ILE A 77 -6.41 -2.98 12.90
CA ILE A 77 -5.05 -2.44 13.04
C ILE A 77 -5.05 -1.24 13.99
N SER A 78 -3.92 -1.01 14.65
CA SER A 78 -3.67 0.16 15.50
C SER A 78 -2.19 0.56 15.44
N THR A 79 -1.88 1.73 16.00
CA THR A 79 -0.48 2.16 16.19
C THR A 79 0.22 1.35 17.27
N TYR A 80 -0.53 0.80 18.22
CA TYR A 80 -0.03 -0.02 19.32
C TYR A 80 0.13 -1.45 18.84
N ARG A 81 1.32 -1.78 18.34
CA ARG A 81 1.64 -3.14 17.87
C ARG A 81 2.93 -3.66 18.46
N GLN A 82 3.05 -4.98 18.53
CA GLN A 82 4.30 -5.66 18.82
C GLN A 82 4.62 -6.65 17.69
N PHE A 83 5.91 -6.82 17.43
CA PHE A 83 6.40 -7.85 16.51
C PHE A 83 6.31 -9.21 17.21
N THR A 84 5.76 -10.20 16.52
CA THR A 84 5.68 -11.59 17.00
C THR A 84 6.70 -12.41 16.21
N PRO A 85 7.92 -12.62 16.74
CA PRO A 85 9.01 -13.28 16.02
C PRO A 85 8.88 -14.80 15.97
N GLU A 86 7.98 -15.39 16.76
CA GLU A 86 8.03 -16.81 17.10
C GLU A 86 6.91 -17.62 16.48
N CYS A 87 7.32 -18.75 15.90
CA CYS A 87 6.46 -19.83 15.47
C CYS A 87 5.98 -20.62 16.68
N ILE A 88 4.75 -20.34 17.13
CA ILE A 88 4.06 -21.12 18.16
C ILE A 88 3.34 -22.30 17.50
#